data_AF-A0A4Y7JGD8-F1
#
_entry.id   AF-A0A4Y7JGD8-F1
#
_cell.length_a   1.000
_cell.length_b   1.000
_cell.length_c   1.000
_cell.angle_alpha   90.00
_cell.angle_beta   90.00
_cell.angle_gamma   90.00
#
_symmetry.space_group_name_H-M   'P 1'
#
loop_
_entity.id
_entity.type
_entity.pdbx_description
1 polymer ?
#
loop_
_entity_poly.entity_id
_entity_poly.type
_entity_poly.pdbx_seq_one_letter_code
_entity_poly.pdbx_strand_id
1 'polypeptide(L)'
;MLGVRVVMGVWNIATGKDVKETIPKEKSSAKVDVMELYLSSMASVRQFASKFESVDLPLNLLINNVGVMACPFMLSHDNIEMQFAKNHLGLQHDSFQKVIMRESRVV
;
A
#
# COMPACT_ATOMS: atom_id res chain seq x y z
N MET A 1 -4.38 -23.57 -7.43
CA MET A 1 -3.59 -22.42 -6.94
C MET A 1 -4.22 -21.17 -7.51
N LEU A 2 -4.54 -20.17 -6.68
CA LEU A 2 -4.95 -18.86 -7.17
C LEU A 2 -3.70 -18.19 -7.75
N GLY A 3 -3.60 -18.09 -9.09
CA GLY A 3 -2.47 -17.50 -9.81
C GLY A 3 -2.39 -15.98 -9.69
N VAL A 4 -2.60 -15.45 -8.48
CA VAL A 4 -2.68 -14.02 -8.20
C VAL A 4 -1.29 -13.43 -7.99
N ARG A 5 -1.12 -12.18 -8.42
CA ARG A 5 0.05 -11.36 -8.15
C ARG A 5 -0.29 -10.40 -7.03
N VAL A 6 0.58 -10.32 -6.01
CA VAL A 6 0.40 -9.43 -4.87
C VAL A 6 1.36 -8.26 -5.01
N VAL A 7 0.83 -7.04 -5.02
CA VAL A 7 1.63 -5.81 -4.88
C VAL A 7 1.46 -5.32 -3.45
N MET A 8 2.55 -5.35 -2.68
CA MET A 8 2.58 -4.96 -1.28
C MET A 8 3.08 -3.52 -1.13
N GLY A 9 2.19 -2.62 -0.69
CA GLY A 9 2.57 -1.29 -0.24
C GLY A 9 3.17 -1.34 1.16
N VAL A 10 4.43 -0.93 1.31
CA VAL A 10 5.15 -0.95 2.59
C VAL A 10 5.79 0.40 2.88
N TRP A 11 5.82 0.78 4.16
CA TRP A 11 6.55 1.98 4.59
C TRP A 11 8.06 1.70 4.74
N ASN A 12 8.44 0.46 5.09
CA ASN A 12 9.83 0.03 5.14
C ASN A 12 10.15 -0.92 3.97
N ILE A 13 10.83 -0.39 2.95
CA ILE A 13 11.22 -1.15 1.75
C ILE A 13 12.19 -2.28 2.07
N ALA A 14 13.08 -2.14 3.05
CA ALA A 14 14.03 -3.19 3.41
C ALA A 14 13.28 -4.42 3.93
N THR A 15 12.40 -4.24 4.91
CA THR A 15 11.55 -5.33 5.43
C THR A 15 10.65 -5.92 4.33
N GLY A 16 10.12 -5.09 3.43
CA GLY A 16 9.34 -5.59 2.30
C GLY A 16 10.14 -6.48 1.34
N LYS A 17 11.41 -6.13 1.05
CA LYS A 17 12.30 -6.95 0.21
C LYS A 17 12.57 -8.31 0.84
N ASP A 18 12.84 -8.35 2.14
CA ASP A 18 13.06 -9.61 2.86
C ASP A 18 11.84 -10.55 2.74
N VAL A 19 10.63 -9.99 2.84
CA VAL A 19 9.37 -10.74 2.64
C VAL A 19 9.23 -11.23 1.19
N LYS A 20 9.54 -10.38 0.20
CA LYS A 20 9.52 -10.75 -1.23
C LYS A 20 10.48 -11.90 -1.54
N GLU A 21 11.61 -11.99 -0.85
CA GLU A 21 12.57 -13.08 -1.02
C GLU A 21 12.20 -14.35 -0.24
N THR A 22 11.44 -14.22 0.84
CA THR A 22 11.09 -15.33 1.73
C THR A 22 9.86 -16.10 1.22
N ILE A 23 8.79 -15.40 0.81
CA ILE A 23 7.53 -16.03 0.37
C ILE A 23 7.73 -17.05 -0.78
N PRO A 24 8.53 -16.76 -1.83
CA PRO A 24 8.73 -17.72 -2.92
C PRO A 24 9.44 -19.02 -2.49
N LYS A 25 10.21 -19.00 -1.39
CA LYS A 25 10.88 -20.20 -0.85
C LYS A 25 9.86 -21.19 -0.29
N GLU A 26 8.76 -20.70 0.29
CA GLU A 26 7.66 -21.52 0.80
C GLU A 26 6.65 -21.86 -0.30
N LYS A 27 6.47 -20.94 -1.27
CA LYS A 27 5.54 -21.10 -2.37
C LYS A 27 6.13 -20.60 -3.69
N SER A 28 6.77 -21.49 -4.43
CA SER A 28 7.51 -21.19 -5.67
C SER A 28 6.68 -20.51 -6.77
N SER A 29 5.35 -20.64 -6.76
CA SER A 29 4.46 -19.97 -7.72
C SER A 29 4.03 -18.56 -7.30
N ALA A 30 4.36 -18.11 -6.08
CA ALA A 30 3.92 -16.83 -5.56
C ALA A 30 4.63 -15.68 -6.28
N LYS A 31 3.86 -14.72 -6.78
CA LYS A 31 4.37 -13.50 -7.41
C LYS A 31 4.13 -12.32 -6.47
N VAL A 32 5.20 -11.81 -5.87
CA VAL A 32 5.15 -10.71 -4.91
C VAL A 32 5.99 -9.55 -5.42
N ASP A 33 5.41 -8.36 -5.45
CA ASP A 33 6.09 -7.10 -5.67
C ASP A 33 5.93 -6.18 -4.49
N VAL A 34 6.91 -5.30 -4.30
CA VAL A 34 6.98 -4.39 -3.15
C VAL A 34 7.12 -2.99 -3.69
N MET A 35 6.27 -2.10 -3.19
CA MET A 35 6.29 -0.68 -3.51
C MET A 35 6.22 0.13 -2.23
N GLU A 36 6.85 1.30 -2.24
CA GLU A 36 6.85 2.19 -1.08
C GLU A 36 5.49 2.87 -0.93
N LEU A 37 4.94 2.85 0.29
CA LEU A 37 3.67 3.49 0.62
C LEU A 37 3.68 3.99 2.07
N TYR A 38 3.58 5.30 2.24
CA TYR A 38 3.34 5.97 3.51
C TYR A 38 1.93 6.57 3.51
N LEU A 39 0.98 5.88 4.14
CA LEU A 39 -0.42 6.34 4.21
C LEU A 39 -0.62 7.67 4.93
N SER A 40 0.32 8.06 5.80
CA SER A 40 0.31 9.36 6.49
C SER A 40 0.90 10.50 5.65
N SER A 41 1.17 10.28 4.36
CA SER A 41 1.65 11.29 3.41
C SER A 41 0.87 11.19 2.10
N MET A 42 0.08 12.22 1.79
CA MET A 42 -0.71 12.23 0.54
C MET A 42 0.16 12.22 -0.72
N ALA A 43 1.37 12.78 -0.65
CA ALA A 43 2.34 12.73 -1.74
C ALA A 43 2.81 11.29 -2.02
N SER A 44 3.12 10.53 -0.97
CA SER A 44 3.50 9.11 -1.09
C SER A 44 2.37 8.27 -1.67
N VAL A 45 1.13 8.51 -1.23
CA VAL A 45 -0.05 7.80 -1.76
C VAL A 45 -0.23 8.02 -3.27
N ARG A 46 -0.12 9.28 -3.74
CA ARG A 46 -0.19 9.58 -5.18
C ARG A 46 0.95 8.94 -5.97
N GLN A 47 2.17 9.01 -5.45
CA GLN A 47 3.33 8.40 -6.08
C GLN A 47 3.20 6.87 -6.20
N PHE A 48 2.66 6.22 -5.16
CA PHE A 48 2.35 4.80 -5.21
C PHE A 48 1.34 4.49 -6.31
N ALA A 49 0.25 5.26 -6.41
CA ALA A 49 -0.80 5.02 -7.39
C ALA A 49 -0.27 5.14 -8.83
N SER A 50 0.44 6.23 -9.15
CA SER A 50 1.07 6.40 -10.46
C SER A 50 2.10 5.30 -10.77
N LYS A 51 2.83 4.83 -9.74
CA LYS A 51 3.76 3.71 -9.92
C LYS A 51 3.02 2.40 -10.18
N PHE A 52 1.92 2.14 -9.48
CA PHE A 52 1.08 0.97 -9.71
C PHE A 52 0.48 0.97 -11.12
N GLU A 53 -0.07 2.10 -11.57
CA GLU A 53 -0.55 2.27 -12.95
C GLU A 53 0.53 1.94 -13.98
N SER A 54 1.77 2.41 -13.75
CA SER A 54 2.87 2.16 -14.69
C SER A 54 3.27 0.69 -14.84
N VAL A 55 2.83 -0.19 -13.91
CA VAL A 55 3.03 -1.64 -14.02
C VAL A 55 2.02 -2.29 -14.97
N ASP A 56 0.96 -1.57 -15.35
CA ASP A 56 -0.09 -2.02 -16.28
C ASP A 56 -0.71 -3.37 -15.87
N LEU A 57 -1.06 -3.48 -14.58
CA LEU A 57 -1.74 -4.64 -14.01
C LEU A 57 -3.19 -4.32 -13.66
N PRO A 58 -4.13 -5.27 -13.88
CA PRO A 58 -5.49 -5.10 -13.40
C PRO A 58 -5.51 -5.14 -11.87
N LEU A 59 -6.30 -4.26 -11.26
CA LEU A 59 -6.58 -4.33 -9.83
C LEU A 59 -7.85 -5.16 -9.61
N ASN A 60 -7.69 -6.39 -9.14
CA ASN A 60 -8.83 -7.28 -8.83
C ASN A 60 -9.28 -7.20 -7.36
N LEU A 61 -8.36 -6.93 -6.44
CA LEU A 61 -8.65 -6.88 -5.01
C LEU A 61 -7.76 -5.84 -4.33
N LEU A 62 -8.36 -5.02 -3.48
CA LEU A 62 -7.68 -4.04 -2.65
C LEU A 62 -7.87 -4.41 -1.17
N ILE A 63 -6.77 -4.71 -0.48
CA ILE A 63 -6.79 -5.08 0.94
C ILE A 63 -6.17 -3.95 1.77
N ASN A 64 -7.03 -3.19 2.44
CA ASN A 64 -6.64 -2.10 3.34
C ASN A 64 -6.35 -2.65 4.75
N ASN A 65 -5.18 -3.26 4.93
CA ASN A 65 -4.79 -3.89 6.20
C ASN A 65 -3.95 -3.00 7.14
N VAL A 66 -3.56 -1.80 6.71
CA VAL A 66 -2.66 -0.97 7.52
C VAL A 66 -3.43 -0.36 8.70
N GLY A 67 -2.83 -0.34 9.89
CA GLY A 67 -3.38 0.35 11.04
C GLY A 67 -2.32 0.62 12.09
N VAL A 68 -2.43 1.73 12.82
CA VAL A 68 -1.67 2.00 14.04
C VAL A 68 -2.63 2.14 15.21
N MET A 69 -2.26 1.58 16.36
CA MET A 69 -3.05 1.64 17.58
C MET A 69 -2.12 1.96 18.76
N ALA A 70 -2.63 2.73 19.72
CA ALA A 70 -1.92 3.05 20.97
C ALA A 70 -0.51 3.65 20.77
N CYS A 71 -0.28 4.37 19.66
CA CYS A 71 0.97 5.10 19.46
C CYS A 71 0.99 6.39 20.30
N PRO A 72 2.17 6.86 20.77
CA PRO A 72 2.30 8.19 21.36
C PRO A 72 1.76 9.27 20.43
N PHE A 73 1.29 10.38 21.00
CA PHE A 73 0.85 11.52 20.21
C PHE A 73 2.00 12.03 19.34
N MET A 74 1.78 12.01 18.03
CA MET A 74 2.71 12.50 17.02
C MET A 74 1.92 13.04 15.84
N LEU A 75 2.51 13.97 15.11
CA LEU A 75 1.95 14.53 13.90
C LEU A 75 2.54 13.84 12.66
N SER A 76 1.72 13.66 11.63
CA SER A 76 2.14 13.22 10.30
C SER A 76 2.95 14.31 9.58
N HIS A 77 3.48 13.98 8.41
CA HIS A 77 4.09 14.96 7.51
C HIS A 77 3.13 16.08 7.11
N ASP A 78 1.84 15.77 7.07
CA ASP A 78 0.76 16.71 6.75
C ASP A 78 0.22 17.44 8.01
N ASN A 79 0.92 17.36 9.14
CA ASN A 79 0.58 18.02 10.41
C ASN A 79 -0.76 17.57 11.03
N ILE A 80 -1.13 16.30 10.83
CA ILE A 80 -2.36 15.69 11.34
C ILE A 80 -2.00 14.62 12.37
N GLU A 81 -2.84 14.41 13.38
CA GLU A 81 -2.63 13.34 14.37
C GLU A 81 -2.42 11.98 13.67
N MET A 82 -1.39 11.25 14.07
CA MET A 82 -0.88 10.07 13.35
C MET A 82 -1.92 8.96 13.18
N GLN A 83 -2.72 8.64 14.20
CA GLN A 83 -3.74 7.60 14.11
C GLN A 83 -4.85 8.02 13.14
N PHE A 84 -5.28 9.27 13.20
CA PHE A 84 -6.25 9.84 12.28
C PHE A 84 -5.74 9.88 10.85
N ALA A 85 -4.49 10.33 10.66
CA ALA A 85 -3.84 10.37 9.35
C ALA A 85 -3.73 8.99 8.70
N LYS A 86 -3.28 7.96 9.44
CA LYS A 86 -3.10 6.61 8.88
C LYS A 86 -4.42 5.84 8.73
N ASN A 87 -5.21 5.76 9.79
CA ASN A 87 -6.35 4.83 9.85
C ASN A 87 -7.59 5.37 9.13
N HIS A 88 -7.74 6.70 9.05
CA HIS A 88 -8.93 7.33 8.46
C HIS A 88 -8.59 8.04 7.15
N LEU A 89 -7.64 8.98 7.14
CA LEU A 89 -7.39 9.77 5.93
C LEU A 89 -6.68 8.98 4.84
N GLY A 90 -5.63 8.22 5.19
CA GLY A 90 -4.89 7.39 4.26
C GLY A 90 -5.73 6.24 3.70
N LEU A 91 -6.54 5.58 4.53
CA LEU A 91 -7.33 4.41 4.12
C LEU A 91 -8.72 4.75 3.54
N GLN A 92 -9.44 5.71 4.14
CA GLN A 92 -10.88 5.93 3.86
C GLN A 92 -11.16 7.22 3.10
N HIS A 93 -10.52 8.34 3.47
CA HIS A 93 -11.11 9.63 3.13
C HIS A 93 -10.74 10.14 1.73
N ASP A 94 -9.47 10.15 1.30
CA ASP A 94 -9.15 10.98 0.11
C ASP A 94 -8.04 10.60 -0.87
N SER A 95 -7.29 9.50 -0.73
CA SER A 95 -6.14 9.34 -1.62
C SER A 95 -5.78 7.94 -2.05
N PHE A 96 -5.95 6.88 -1.26
CA PHE A 96 -5.54 5.57 -1.76
C PHE A 96 -6.61 4.93 -2.64
N GLN A 97 -7.81 4.68 -2.08
CA GLN A 97 -8.89 4.03 -2.83
C GLN A 97 -9.38 4.88 -4.01
N LYS A 98 -9.65 6.17 -3.81
CA LYS A 98 -10.14 7.04 -4.90
C LYS A 98 -9.13 7.21 -6.02
N VAL A 99 -7.84 7.38 -5.69
CA VAL A 99 -6.79 7.54 -6.71
C VAL A 99 -6.62 6.21 -7.43
N ILE A 100 -6.35 5.11 -6.71
CA ILE A 100 -6.17 3.79 -7.33
C ILE A 100 -7.40 3.34 -8.11
N MET A 101 -8.64 3.54 -7.63
CA MET A 101 -9.84 3.10 -8.34
C MET A 101 -10.18 3.98 -9.55
N ARG A 102 -9.71 5.24 -9.57
CA ARG A 102 -9.85 6.14 -10.73
C ARG A 102 -8.79 5.86 -11.80
N GLU A 103 -7.60 5.50 -11.36
CA GLU A 103 -6.38 5.32 -12.15
C GLU A 103 -6.22 3.88 -12.68
N SER A 104 -6.63 2.90 -11.88
CA SER A 104 -6.60 1.50 -12.27
C SER A 104 -7.86 1.15 -13.05
N ARG A 105 -7.71 0.41 -14.15
CA ARG A 105 -8.82 -0.30 -14.79
C ARG A 105 -9.30 -1.37 -13.82
N VAL A 106 -10.30 -1.03 -13.00
CA VAL A 106 -11.03 -2.01 -12.20
C VAL A 106 -11.78 -2.91 -13.18
N VAL A 107 -11.44 -4.20 -13.19
CA VAL A 107 -12.04 -5.21 -14.08
C VAL A 107 -12.92 -6.15 -13.27
#